data_AF-A0A7I7LDH7-F1
#
_entry.id   AF-A0A7I7LDH7-F1
#
_cell.length_a   1.000
_cell.length_b   1.000
_cell.length_c   1.000
_cell.angle_alpha   90.00
_cell.angle_beta   90.00
_cell.angle_gamma   90.00
#
_symmetry.space_group_name_H-M   'P 1'
#
loop_
_entity.id
_entity.type
_entity.pdbx_description
1 polymer ?
#
loop_
_entity_poly.entity_id
_entity_poly.type
_entity_poly.pdbx_seq_one_letter_code
_entity_poly.pdbx_strand_id
1 'polypeptide(L)'
;MVAERLCAAAELIDNAIADHWARLTFDGAAAGRDYPSHGDALRAGLERLGAQLSQWSSATVDIAVAMRAAANHYVDADRGAAARIA
;
A
#
# COMPACT_ATOMS: atom_id res chain seq x y z
N MET A 1 15.23 8.13 -4.04
CA MET A 1 15.77 6.75 -3.85
C MET A 1 14.70 5.70 -4.16
N VAL A 2 15.03 4.39 -4.25
CA VAL A 2 14.06 3.31 -4.49
C VAL A 2 12.96 3.26 -3.43
N ALA A 3 13.31 3.52 -2.16
CA ALA A 3 12.36 3.59 -1.05
C ALA A 3 11.28 4.66 -1.23
N GLU A 4 11.65 5.89 -1.63
CA GLU A 4 10.70 6.97 -1.88
C GLU A 4 9.74 6.64 -3.04
N ARG A 5 10.25 5.96 -4.07
CA ARG A 5 9.42 5.52 -5.20
C ARG A 5 8.43 4.43 -4.80
N LEU A 6 8.81 3.57 -3.86
CA LEU A 6 7.92 2.55 -3.28
C LEU A 6 6.81 3.19 -2.42
N CYS A 7 7.16 4.14 -1.55
CA CYS A 7 6.15 4.87 -0.77
C CYS A 7 5.19 5.66 -1.66
N ALA A 8 5.70 6.39 -2.66
CA ALA A 8 4.86 7.15 -3.58
C ALA A 8 3.92 6.25 -4.40
N ALA A 9 4.38 5.06 -4.81
CA ALA A 9 3.53 4.08 -5.49
C ALA A 9 2.44 3.53 -4.56
N ALA A 10 2.78 3.25 -3.30
CA ALA A 10 1.86 2.77 -2.28
C ALA A 10 0.74 3.81 -1.99
N GLU A 11 1.10 5.07 -1.77
CA GLU A 11 0.15 6.17 -1.56
C GLU A 11 -0.76 6.40 -2.77
N LEU A 12 -0.22 6.32 -3.99
CA LEU A 12 -1.01 6.50 -5.21
C LEU A 12 -2.04 5.38 -5.36
N ILE A 13 -1.65 4.15 -5.07
CA ILE A 13 -2.54 2.98 -5.12
C ILE A 13 -3.62 3.09 -4.04
N ASP A 14 -3.28 3.46 -2.80
CA ASP A 14 -4.26 3.61 -1.72
C ASP A 14 -5.30 4.71 -2.03
N ASN A 15 -4.86 5.85 -2.55
CA ASN A 15 -5.77 6.93 -2.95
C ASN A 15 -6.70 6.49 -4.10
N ALA A 16 -6.15 5.79 -5.10
CA ALA A 16 -6.94 5.27 -6.22
C ALA A 16 -7.99 4.25 -5.76
N ILE A 17 -7.67 3.41 -4.78
CA ILE A 17 -8.62 2.47 -4.16
C ILE A 17 -9.70 3.25 -3.42
N ALA A 18 -9.33 4.18 -2.55
CA ALA A 18 -10.28 4.97 -1.77
C ALA A 18 -11.30 5.69 -2.67
N ASP A 19 -10.82 6.31 -3.75
CA ASP A 19 -11.65 6.99 -4.75
C ASP A 19 -12.51 6.00 -5.55
N HIS A 20 -11.93 4.90 -6.01
CA HIS A 20 -12.68 3.90 -6.77
C HIS A 20 -13.76 3.23 -5.92
N TRP A 21 -13.51 3.06 -4.62
CA TRP A 21 -14.43 2.44 -3.67
C TRP A 21 -15.56 3.37 -3.26
N ALA A 22 -15.23 4.64 -2.96
CA ALA A 22 -16.22 5.70 -2.76
C ALA A 22 -17.14 5.87 -3.98
N ARG A 23 -16.62 5.56 -5.17
CA ARG A 23 -17.42 5.48 -6.40
C ARG A 23 -18.19 4.16 -6.51
N LEU A 24 -17.59 3.00 -6.23
CA LEU A 24 -18.25 1.67 -6.26
C LEU A 24 -19.37 1.51 -5.23
N THR A 25 -19.48 2.38 -4.23
CA THR A 25 -20.72 2.61 -3.49
C THR A 25 -21.90 3.06 -4.36
N PHE A 26 -21.73 3.09 -5.70
CA PHE A 26 -22.75 2.94 -6.73
C PHE A 26 -23.86 1.98 -6.29
N ASP A 27 -24.89 2.60 -5.72
CA ASP A 27 -26.30 2.31 -5.93
C ASP A 27 -26.68 0.82 -5.88
N GLY A 28 -26.61 0.25 -4.69
CA GLY A 28 -27.26 -1.03 -4.40
C GLY A 28 -28.77 -1.02 -4.72
N ALA A 29 -29.40 0.14 -4.92
CA ALA A 29 -30.78 0.23 -5.36
C ALA A 29 -30.96 0.03 -6.89
N ALA A 30 -29.91 0.21 -7.71
CA ALA A 30 -29.97 -0.02 -9.16
C ALA A 30 -29.44 -1.40 -9.60
N ALA A 31 -28.32 -1.88 -9.06
CA ALA A 31 -27.75 -3.19 -9.43
C ALA A 31 -28.31 -4.37 -8.60
N GLY A 32 -28.77 -4.10 -7.37
CA GLY A 32 -29.23 -5.13 -6.42
C GLY A 32 -30.67 -5.60 -6.62
N ARG A 33 -31.50 -4.89 -7.40
CA ARG A 33 -32.92 -5.27 -7.57
C ARG A 33 -33.14 -6.51 -8.42
N ASP A 34 -32.26 -6.78 -9.38
CA ASP A 34 -32.42 -7.92 -10.29
C ASP A 34 -31.61 -9.16 -9.86
N TYR A 35 -30.50 -9.00 -9.12
CA TYR A 35 -29.64 -10.13 -8.72
C TYR A 35 -28.88 -9.94 -7.38
N PRO A 36 -29.60 -9.87 -6.25
CA PRO A 36 -29.04 -9.46 -4.94
C PRO A 36 -27.89 -10.35 -4.44
N SER A 37 -27.95 -11.67 -4.66
CA SER A 37 -26.90 -12.60 -4.22
C SER A 37 -25.56 -12.39 -4.94
N HIS A 38 -25.60 -11.99 -6.21
CA HIS A 38 -24.38 -11.73 -6.99
C HIS A 38 -23.82 -10.34 -6.73
N GLY A 39 -24.69 -9.36 -6.45
CA GLY A 39 -24.26 -8.04 -5.98
C GLY A 39 -23.51 -8.11 -4.64
N ASP A 40 -24.04 -8.89 -3.69
CA ASP A 40 -23.38 -9.09 -2.39
C ASP A 40 -22.05 -9.85 -2.51
N ALA A 41 -21.99 -10.88 -3.36
CA ALA A 41 -20.75 -11.59 -3.64
C ALA A 41 -19.68 -10.69 -4.28
N LEU A 42 -20.08 -9.83 -5.22
CA LEU A 42 -19.18 -8.86 -5.85
C LEU A 42 -18.68 -7.82 -4.84
N ARG A 43 -19.57 -7.29 -4.00
CA ARG A 43 -19.21 -6.35 -2.93
C ARG A 43 -18.22 -6.95 -1.95
N ALA A 44 -18.47 -8.17 -1.46
CA ALA A 44 -17.55 -8.86 -0.57
C ALA A 44 -16.20 -9.18 -1.25
N GLY A 45 -16.20 -9.50 -2.54
CA GLY A 45 -14.99 -9.69 -3.34
C GLY A 45 -14.15 -8.42 -3.47
N LEU A 46 -14.81 -7.29 -3.74
CA LEU A 46 -14.19 -5.98 -3.77
C LEU A 46 -13.63 -5.62 -2.39
N GLU A 47 -14.44 -5.69 -1.33
CA GLU A 47 -14.03 -5.48 0.07
C GLU A 47 -12.77 -6.27 0.46
N ARG A 48 -12.69 -7.53 0.04
CA ARG A 48 -11.51 -8.37 0.26
C ARG A 48 -10.29 -7.92 -0.57
N LEU A 49 -10.49 -7.48 -1.81
CA LEU A 49 -9.38 -6.99 -2.64
C LEU A 49 -8.75 -5.72 -2.07
N GLY A 50 -9.55 -4.78 -1.57
CA GLY A 50 -9.00 -3.53 -1.00
C GLY A 50 -8.28 -3.79 0.30
N ALA A 51 -8.80 -4.68 1.16
CA ALA A 51 -8.07 -5.11 2.35
C ALA A 51 -6.69 -5.69 2.02
N GLN A 52 -6.59 -6.51 0.96
CA GLN A 52 -5.31 -7.07 0.50
C GLN A 52 -4.39 -5.99 -0.06
N LEU A 53 -4.90 -5.03 -0.83
CA LEU A 53 -4.08 -3.95 -1.38
C LEU A 53 -3.58 -2.99 -0.29
N SER A 54 -4.42 -2.62 0.68
CA SER A 54 -3.98 -1.80 1.83
C SER A 54 -2.92 -2.53 2.66
N GLN A 55 -3.04 -3.85 2.85
CA GLN A 55 -2.01 -4.64 3.50
C GLN A 55 -0.70 -4.64 2.71
N TRP A 56 -0.77 -4.79 1.39
CA TRP A 56 0.41 -4.72 0.52
C TRP A 56 1.08 -3.33 0.54
N SER A 57 0.28 -2.27 0.55
CA SER A 57 0.74 -0.88 0.68
C SER A 57 1.51 -0.68 1.99
N SER A 58 0.91 -1.07 3.12
CA SER A 58 1.56 -1.02 4.44
C SER A 58 2.87 -1.82 4.47
N ALA A 59 2.87 -3.05 3.96
CA ALA A 59 4.08 -3.88 3.92
C ALA A 59 5.18 -3.25 3.05
N THR A 60 4.81 -2.56 1.97
CA THR A 60 5.75 -1.85 1.11
C THR A 60 6.38 -0.66 1.83
N VAL A 61 5.61 0.08 2.63
CA VAL A 61 6.12 1.16 3.49
C VAL A 61 7.09 0.60 4.55
N ASP A 62 6.75 -0.52 5.20
CA ASP A 62 7.61 -1.15 6.20
C ASP A 62 8.96 -1.57 5.61
N ILE A 63 8.94 -2.15 4.40
CA ILE A 63 10.17 -2.51 3.66
C ILE A 63 10.99 -1.26 3.35
N ALA A 64 10.36 -0.18 2.90
CA ALA A 64 11.06 1.08 2.60
C ALA A 64 11.73 1.67 3.85
N VAL A 65 11.08 1.61 5.01
CA VAL A 65 11.64 2.01 6.31
C VAL A 65 12.85 1.15 6.67
N ALA A 66 12.73 -0.18 6.56
CA ALA A 66 13.82 -1.10 6.84
C ALA A 66 15.04 -0.86 5.93
N MET A 67 14.81 -0.61 4.63
CA MET A 67 15.88 -0.26 3.69
C MET A 67 16.60 1.04 4.10
N ARG A 68 15.87 2.06 4.56
CA ARG A 68 16.46 3.33 5.00
C ARG A 68 17.28 3.16 6.28
N ALA A 69 16.79 2.36 7.22
CA ALA A 69 17.53 2.04 8.44
C ALA A 69 18.84 1.28 8.12
N ALA A 70 18.79 0.30 7.23
CA ALA A 70 19.97 -0.43 6.79
C ALA A 70 20.99 0.49 6.08
N ALA A 71 20.53 1.37 5.20
CA ALA A 71 21.40 2.34 4.53
C ALA A 71 22.09 3.28 5.52
N ASN A 72 21.37 3.81 6.51
CA ASN A 72 21.95 4.65 7.56
C ASN A 72 23.02 3.90 8.38
N HIS A 73 22.73 2.65 8.77
CA HIS A 73 23.68 1.82 9.50
C HIS A 73 24.96 1.55 8.69
N TYR A 74 24.84 1.34 7.37
CA TYR A 74 26.00 1.21 6.49
C TYR A 74 26.86 2.48 6.46
N VAL A 75 26.24 3.66 6.39
CA VAL A 75 26.97 4.94 6.41
C VAL A 75 27.66 5.16 7.76
N ASP A 76 27.03 4.80 8.88
CA ASP A 76 27.64 4.93 10.21
C ASP A 76 28.79 3.94 10.41
N ALA A 77 28.66 2.72 9.89
CA ALA A 77 29.74 1.74 9.88
C ALA A 77 30.95 2.22 9.04
N ASP A 78 30.70 2.84 7.88
CA ASP A 78 31.74 3.41 7.01
C ASP A 78 32.48 4.56 7.71
N ARG A 79 31.75 5.50 8.33
CA ARG A 79 32.34 6.58 9.15
C ARG A 79 33.16 6.04 10.32
N GLY A 80 32.65 5.02 11.00
CA GLY A 80 33.34 4.38 12.12
C GLY A 80 34.63 3.67 11.69
N ALA A 81 34.69 3.13 10.48
CA ALA A 81 35.92 2.55 9.91
C ALA A 81 36.92 3.64 9.50
N ALA A 82 36.46 4.71 8.84
CA ALA A 82 37.30 5.83 8.43
C ALA A 82 37.98 6.53 9.62
N ALA A 83 37.27 6.69 10.73
CA ALA A 83 37.80 7.29 11.96
C ALA A 83 38.91 6.46 12.65
N ARG A 84 39.09 5.18 12.30
CA ARG A 84 40.16 4.33 12.86
C ARG A 84 41.44 4.32 12.03
N ILE A 85 41.37 4.80 10.79
CA ILE A 85 42.47 4.77 9.83
C ILE A 85 43.14 6.15 9.68
N ALA A 86 42.47 7.21 10.15
CA ALA A 86 43.02 8.57 10.29
C ALA A 86 43.73 8.74 11.64
#